data_AF-A0A1Y0C759-F1
#
_entry.id   AF-A0A1Y0C759-F1
#
_cell.length_a   1.000
_cell.length_b   1.000
_cell.length_c   1.000
_cell.angle_alpha   90.00
_cell.angle_beta   90.00
_cell.angle_gamma   90.00
#
_symmetry.space_group_name_H-M   'P 1'
#
loop_
_entity.id
_entity.type
_entity.pdbx_description
1 polymer ?
#
loop_
_entity_poly.entity_id
_entity_poly.type
_entity_poly.pdbx_seq_one_letter_code
_entity_poly.pdbx_strand_id
1 'polypeptide(L)'
;MPTLLIVHHTPSPYCQAMFEAVLAGATDPEIDGVDVVRRPALTVSPADMLAADGYLLGSPANLGYMSGALKHYLVGYPANRRPVW
;
A
#
# COMPACT_ATOMS: atom_id res chain seq x y z
N MET A 1 -11.20 13.65 4.33
CA MET A 1 -11.68 12.25 4.32
C MET A 1 -10.46 11.37 4.55
N PRO A 2 -10.50 10.37 5.46
CA PRO A 2 -9.38 9.44 5.65
C PRO A 2 -8.92 8.81 4.33
N THR A 3 -7.62 8.79 4.09
CA THR A 3 -7.04 8.21 2.87
C THR A 3 -6.38 6.87 3.15
N LEU A 4 -6.84 5.81 2.48
CA LEU A 4 -6.20 4.50 2.46
C LEU A 4 -5.24 4.41 1.27
N LEU A 5 -3.95 4.27 1.55
CA LEU A 5 -2.92 4.04 0.54
C LEU A 5 -2.61 2.55 0.39
N ILE A 6 -2.91 2.01 -0.79
CA ILE A 6 -2.52 0.66 -1.20
C ILE A 6 -1.19 0.73 -1.95
N VAL A 7 -0.14 0.17 -1.34
CA VAL A 7 1.18 0.02 -1.98
C VAL A 7 1.33 -1.42 -2.42
N HIS A 8 1.59 -1.66 -3.71
CA HIS A 8 1.62 -3.02 -4.24
C HIS A 8 2.86 -3.31 -5.10
N HIS A 9 3.42 -4.50 -4.94
CA HIS A 9 4.32 -5.12 -5.90
C HIS A 9 3.62 -6.32 -6.52
N THR A 10 3.32 -6.23 -7.82
CA THR A 10 2.47 -7.20 -8.50
C THR A 10 3.17 -7.80 -9.72
N PRO A 11 4.21 -8.63 -9.54
CA PRO A 11 5.01 -9.15 -10.64
C PRO A 11 4.41 -10.40 -11.32
N SER A 12 3.27 -10.91 -10.85
CA SER A 12 2.68 -12.16 -11.34
C SER A 12 1.15 -12.09 -11.44
N PRO A 13 0.51 -12.96 -12.24
CA PRO A 13 -0.95 -13.04 -12.34
C PRO A 13 -1.65 -13.34 -11.01
N TYR A 14 -1.03 -14.15 -10.14
CA TYR A 14 -1.60 -14.45 -8.82
C TYR A 14 -1.58 -13.22 -7.89
N CYS A 15 -0.49 -12.45 -7.92
CA CYS A 15 -0.44 -11.18 -7.21
C CYS A 15 -1.46 -10.19 -7.78
N GLN A 16 -1.70 -10.21 -9.10
CA GLN A 16 -2.68 -9.35 -9.74
C GLN A 16 -4.09 -9.69 -9.29
N ALA A 17 -4.46 -10.97 -9.29
CA ALA A 17 -5.75 -11.41 -8.79
C ALA A 17 -5.98 -11.01 -7.32
N MET A 18 -4.96 -11.14 -6.48
CA MET A 18 -5.05 -10.71 -5.09
C MET A 18 -5.17 -9.19 -4.95
N PHE A 19 -4.43 -8.43 -5.77
CA PHE A 19 -4.52 -6.96 -5.79
C PHE A 19 -5.91 -6.49 -6.24
N GLU A 20 -6.50 -7.13 -7.24
CA GLU A 20 -7.85 -6.82 -7.71
C GLU A 20 -8.92 -7.12 -6.67
N ALA A 21 -8.81 -8.26 -5.97
CA ALA A 21 -9.71 -8.59 -4.87
C ALA A 21 -9.62 -7.57 -3.72
N VAL A 22 -8.41 -7.16 -3.36
CA VAL A 22 -8.18 -6.10 -2.36
C VAL A 22 -8.78 -4.78 -2.82
N LEU A 23 -8.58 -4.40 -4.08
CA LEU A 23 -9.11 -3.15 -4.60
C LEU A 23 -10.63 -3.16 -4.60
N ALA A 24 -11.26 -4.24 -5.07
CA ALA A 24 -12.70 -4.39 -5.06
C ALA A 24 -13.28 -4.25 -3.65
N GLY A 25 -12.66 -4.89 -2.66
CA GLY A 25 -13.09 -4.77 -1.26
C GLY A 25 -12.80 -3.40 -0.65
N ALA A 26 -11.71 -2.73 -1.02
CA ALA A 26 -11.38 -1.40 -0.49
C ALA A 26 -12.27 -0.30 -1.08
N THR A 27 -12.78 -0.48 -2.30
CA THR A 27 -13.67 0.46 -2.99
C THR A 27 -15.11 -0.07 -3.08
N ASP A 28 -15.50 -0.94 -2.14
CA ASP A 28 -16.86 -1.47 -2.11
C ASP A 28 -17.87 -0.32 -1.89
N PRO A 29 -19.00 -0.27 -2.62
CA PRO A 29 -19.99 0.80 -2.47
C PRO A 29 -20.61 0.92 -1.07
N GLU A 30 -20.54 -0.12 -0.23
CA GLU A 30 -21.00 -0.06 1.16
C GLU A 30 -19.95 0.59 2.10
N ILE A 31 -18.73 0.84 1.62
CA ILE A 31 -17.67 1.51 2.37
C ILE A 31 -17.68 3.00 2.03
N ASP A 32 -18.26 3.79 2.93
CA ASP A 32 -18.30 5.24 2.83
C ASP A 32 -17.20 5.92 3.66
N GLY A 33 -16.84 7.15 3.24
CA GLY A 33 -15.98 8.03 4.04
C GLY A 33 -14.49 7.70 3.99
N VAL A 34 -14.03 6.94 3.00
CA VAL A 34 -12.60 6.63 2.79
C VAL A 34 -12.22 6.86 1.32
N ASP A 35 -11.13 7.60 1.10
CA ASP A 35 -10.51 7.73 -0.22
C ASP A 35 -9.46 6.63 -0.42
N VAL A 36 -9.57 5.86 -1.51
CA VAL A 36 -8.59 4.81 -1.84
C VAL A 36 -7.61 5.29 -2.90
N VAL A 37 -6.34 5.33 -2.54
CA VAL A 37 -5.23 5.65 -3.45
C VAL A 37 -4.36 4.41 -3.62
N ARG A 38 -3.93 4.13 -4.85
CA ARG A 38 -3.04 3.02 -5.18
C ARG A 38 -1.72 3.52 -5.78
N ARG A 39 -0.61 2.91 -5.36
CA ARG A 39 0.74 3.19 -5.86
C ARG A 39 1.55 1.91 -6.04
N PRO A 40 2.24 1.73 -7.18
CA PRO A 40 3.26 0.70 -7.31
C PRO A 40 4.39 0.91 -6.30
N ALA A 41 4.91 -0.18 -5.74
CA ALA A 41 5.95 -0.13 -4.70
C ALA A 41 7.24 0.59 -5.13
N LEU A 42 7.57 0.59 -6.42
CA LEU A 42 8.78 1.24 -6.95
C LEU A 42 8.59 2.74 -7.26
N THR A 43 7.36 3.25 -7.25
CA THR A 43 7.05 4.64 -7.61
C THR A 43 6.31 5.40 -6.52
N VAL A 44 5.93 4.74 -5.43
CA VAL A 44 5.35 5.41 -4.26
C VAL A 44 6.37 6.38 -3.66
N SER A 45 5.91 7.57 -3.29
CA SER A 45 6.74 8.63 -2.74
C SER A 45 6.52 8.83 -1.24
N PRO A 46 7.46 9.49 -0.54
CA PRO A 46 7.28 9.98 0.83
C PRO A 46 6.02 10.82 1.04
N ALA A 47 5.69 11.65 0.05
CA ALA A 47 4.50 12.48 0.10
C ALA A 47 3.21 11.64 0.06
N ASP A 48 3.15 10.59 -0.77
CA ASP A 48 2.00 9.68 -0.81
C ASP A 48 1.77 9.05 0.57
N MET A 49 2.85 8.61 1.23
CA MET A 49 2.71 8.00 2.55
C MET A 49 2.29 9.01 3.61
N LEU A 50 2.97 10.16 3.69
CA LEU A 50 2.68 11.17 4.71
C LEU A 50 1.27 11.77 4.59
N ALA A 51 0.69 11.74 3.38
CA ALA A 51 -0.69 12.14 3.12
C ALA A 51 -1.73 11.08 3.50
N ALA A 52 -1.33 9.80 3.63
CA ALA A 52 -2.24 8.72 3.95
C ALA A 52 -2.50 8.60 5.46
N ASP A 53 -3.69 8.11 5.80
CA ASP A 53 -4.12 7.82 7.16
C ASP A 53 -4.07 6.33 7.48
N GLY A 54 -4.13 5.48 6.44
CA GLY A 54 -3.99 4.04 6.54
C GLY A 54 -3.17 3.46 5.39
N TYR A 55 -2.53 2.32 5.63
CA TYR A 55 -1.70 1.63 4.64
C TYR A 55 -2.14 0.18 4.47
N LEU A 56 -2.20 -0.27 3.22
CA LEU A 56 -2.31 -1.68 2.86
C LEU A 56 -1.14 -2.04 1.96
N LEU A 57 -0.32 -3.01 2.38
CA LEU A 57 0.92 -3.37 1.71
C LEU A 57 0.79 -4.73 1.03
N GLY A 58 0.73 -4.75 -0.30
CA GLY A 58 0.70 -5.95 -1.12
C GLY A 58 2.09 -6.32 -1.63
N SER A 59 2.57 -7.53 -1.30
CA SER A 59 3.84 -8.05 -1.82
C SER A 59 3.76 -9.55 -2.06
N PRO A 60 4.45 -10.10 -3.08
CA PRO A 60 4.71 -11.52 -3.13
C PRO A 60 5.59 -11.94 -1.95
N ALA A 61 5.50 -13.22 -1.61
CA ALA A 61 6.46 -13.89 -0.75
C ALA A 61 7.71 -14.22 -1.57
N ASN A 62 8.78 -13.43 -1.39
CA ASN A 62 10.08 -13.70 -1.99
C ASN A 62 10.99 -14.28 -0.91
N LEU A 63 11.43 -15.54 -1.09
CA LEU A 63 12.32 -16.23 -0.14
C LEU A 63 11.81 -16.20 1.31
N GLY A 64 10.49 -16.35 1.49
CA GLY A 64 9.86 -16.34 2.82
C GLY A 64 9.67 -14.94 3.43
N TYR A 65 9.85 -13.87 2.65
CA TYR A 65 9.72 -12.50 3.14
C TYR A 65 9.02 -11.58 2.13
N MET A 66 8.80 -10.31 2.51
CA MET A 66 8.36 -9.28 1.56
C MET A 66 9.42 -9.03 0.47
N SER A 67 8.95 -8.67 -0.71
CA SER A 67 9.79 -8.43 -1.88
C SER A 67 10.74 -7.25 -1.71
N GLY A 68 11.88 -7.33 -2.40
CA GLY A 68 12.84 -6.23 -2.46
C GLY A 68 12.22 -4.93 -2.94
N ALA A 69 11.26 -4.97 -3.88
CA ALA A 69 10.55 -3.79 -4.37
C ALA A 69 9.75 -3.08 -3.27
N LEU A 70 9.02 -3.83 -2.43
CA LEU A 70 8.30 -3.23 -1.31
C LEU A 70 9.25 -2.74 -0.21
N LYS A 71 10.33 -3.49 0.03
CA LYS A 71 11.36 -3.12 1.01
C LYS A 71 12.13 -1.87 0.60
N HIS A 72 12.37 -1.68 -0.70
CA HIS A 72 13.10 -0.55 -1.26
C HIS A 72 12.57 0.77 -0.70
N TYR A 73 11.24 0.91 -0.69
CA TYR A 73 10.61 2.10 -0.16
C TYR A 73 10.56 2.13 1.38
N LEU A 74 10.11 1.04 2.03
CA LEU A 74 9.94 1.01 3.49
C LEU A 74 11.24 1.20 4.29
N VAL A 75 12.40 0.88 3.69
CA VAL A 75 13.71 1.12 4.32
C VAL A 75 14.27 2.49 3.98
N GLY A 76 13.90 3.07 2.83
CA GLY A 76 14.45 4.34 2.34
C GLY A 76 13.97 5.57 3.10
N TYR A 77 12.79 5.51 3.73
CA TYR A 77 12.19 6.63 4.46
C TYR A 77 11.56 6.17 5.75
N PRO A 78 11.97 6.68 6.93
CA PRO A 78 11.29 6.35 8.18
C PRO A 78 9.85 6.88 8.10
N ALA A 79 8.85 6.01 8.27
CA ALA A 79 7.44 6.37 8.48
C ALA A 79 7.22 7.04 9.85
N ASN A 80 8.12 7.95 10.24
CA ASN A 80 8.15 8.61 11.53
C ASN A 80 7.17 9.78 11.54
N ARG A 81 5.89 9.49 11.74
CA ARG A 81 5.07 10.39 12.57
C ARG A 81 5.41 10.05 14.02
N ARG A 82 6.17 10.92 14.71
CA ARG A 82 6.15 10.89 16.18
C ARG A 82 4.69 11.18 16.59
N PRO A 83 4.06 10.36 17.43
CA PRO A 83 2.77 10.74 17.99
C PRO A 83 2.99 12.01 18.81
N VAL A 84 2.32 13.09 18.43
CA VAL A 84 2.16 14.27 19.29
C VAL A 84 0.87 14.07 20.09
N TRP A 85 0.96 13.22 21.11
CA TRP A 85 0.07 13.21 22.26
C TRP A 85 0.95 13.16 23.50
#